data_AF-A0A5C3LJX1-F1
#
_entry.id   AF-A0A5C3LJX1-F1
#
_cell.length_a   1.000
_cell.length_b   1.000
_cell.length_c   1.000
_cell.angle_alpha   90.00
_cell.angle_beta   90.00
_cell.angle_gamma   90.00
#
_symmetry.space_group_name_H-M   'P 1'
#
loop_
_entity.id
_entity.type
_entity.pdbx_description
1 polymer ?
#
loop_
_entity_poly.entity_id
_entity_poly.type
_entity_poly.pdbx_seq_one_letter_code
_entity_poly.pdbx_strand_id
1 'polypeptide(L)'
;MNLSELPNEIIIDVLVNAGTASIRSCARTNRTFRDIVLQSIELQYLLALERTGMNDNPKCKRPIHERLELLTRREEAWATFKYNFRTTIAVPQQSSGLYDVSCGSLFLAFREGLQDKALGIQYVRLPSMQNEQPAWRSVKIGMRILEFVTSVREHDLIVLVVSAPDIINPSTSNIDVIFIRYSTGEYHNIPKNHTLHICSIKEDHESPGVALGIAGENMIIAFDFKDLQDTHDNNLFVFKWKVGTQILPVLSTQDIDPEFYR
;
A
#
# COMPACT_ATOMS: atom_id res chain seq x y z
N MET A 1 12.12 -43.80 -26.82
CA MET A 1 10.84 -43.07 -26.67
C MET A 1 11.15 -41.60 -26.87
N ASN A 2 10.69 -41.02 -27.98
CA ASN A 2 10.98 -39.63 -28.32
C ASN A 2 9.83 -38.74 -27.84
N LEU A 3 10.14 -37.60 -27.22
CA LEU A 3 9.12 -36.68 -26.70
C LEU A 3 8.19 -36.17 -27.81
N SER A 4 8.68 -36.08 -29.04
CA SER A 4 7.89 -35.66 -30.22
C SER A 4 6.88 -36.70 -30.71
N GLU A 5 6.91 -37.93 -30.18
CA GLU A 5 5.94 -38.99 -30.50
C GLU A 5 4.70 -38.95 -29.61
N LEU A 6 4.70 -38.11 -28.56
CA LEU A 6 3.57 -37.95 -27.67
C LEU A 6 2.48 -37.06 -28.30
N PRO A 7 1.21 -37.27 -27.92
CA PRO A 7 0.13 -36.32 -28.25
C PRO A 7 0.45 -34.91 -27.75
N ASN A 8 0.00 -33.89 -28.49
CA ASN A 8 0.28 -32.49 -28.19
C ASN A 8 -0.19 -32.10 -26.78
N GLU A 9 -1.32 -32.63 -26.32
CA GLU A 9 -1.90 -32.39 -25.00
C GLU A 9 -0.92 -32.79 -23.89
N ILE A 10 -0.27 -33.95 -24.04
CA ILE A 10 0.72 -34.44 -23.07
C ILE A 10 1.98 -33.59 -23.09
N ILE A 11 2.42 -33.16 -24.28
CA ILE A 11 3.57 -32.25 -24.41
C ILE A 11 3.27 -30.91 -23.73
N ILE A 12 2.08 -30.36 -23.94
CA ILE A 12 1.63 -29.11 -23.31
C ILE A 12 1.63 -29.27 -21.79
N ASP A 13 1.03 -30.33 -21.24
CA ASP A 13 1.00 -30.58 -19.80
C ASP A 13 2.41 -30.67 -19.19
N VAL A 14 3.34 -31.37 -19.85
CA VAL A 14 4.74 -31.44 -19.42
C VAL A 14 5.38 -30.05 -19.40
N LEU A 15 5.16 -29.25 -20.44
CA LEU A 15 5.73 -27.91 -20.56
C LEU A 15 5.14 -26.91 -19.55
N VAL A 16 3.84 -26.99 -19.26
CA VAL A 16 3.18 -26.20 -18.22
C VAL A 16 3.83 -26.45 -16.86
N ASN A 17 4.08 -27.72 -16.52
CA ASN A 17 4.72 -28.08 -15.25
C ASN A 17 6.21 -27.75 -15.20
N ALA A 18 6.90 -27.74 -16.35
CA ALA A 18 8.33 -27.44 -16.43
C ALA A 18 8.66 -25.92 -16.38
N GLY A 19 7.65 -25.06 -16.52
CA GLY A 19 7.78 -23.60 -16.43
C GLY A 19 8.28 -22.91 -17.70
N THR A 20 8.21 -21.57 -17.69
CA THR A 20 8.45 -20.68 -18.84
C THR A 20 9.85 -20.76 -19.44
N ALA A 21 10.88 -20.99 -18.62
CA ALA A 21 12.25 -21.21 -19.10
C ALA A 21 12.34 -22.46 -19.99
N SER A 22 11.66 -23.54 -19.60
CA SER A 22 11.58 -24.79 -20.35
C SER A 22 10.76 -24.61 -21.64
N ILE A 23 9.62 -23.93 -21.55
CA ILE A 23 8.78 -23.58 -22.72
C ILE A 23 9.61 -22.87 -23.80
N ARG A 24 10.35 -21.80 -23.42
CA ARG A 24 11.21 -21.05 -24.35
C ARG A 24 12.33 -21.90 -24.93
N SER A 25 12.97 -22.72 -24.11
CA SER A 25 14.04 -23.62 -24.55
C SER A 25 13.51 -24.62 -25.59
N CYS A 26 12.39 -25.30 -25.31
CA CYS A 26 11.75 -26.25 -26.21
C CYS A 26 11.34 -25.60 -27.54
N ALA A 27 10.75 -24.40 -27.51
CA ALA A 27 10.39 -23.66 -28.73
C ALA A 27 11.59 -23.33 -29.65
N ARG A 28 12.82 -23.35 -29.11
CA ARG A 28 14.05 -23.10 -29.87
C ARG A 28 14.73 -24.38 -30.38
N THR A 29 14.28 -25.55 -29.94
CA THR A 29 14.91 -26.83 -30.32
C THR A 29 14.52 -27.31 -31.70
N ASN A 30 13.22 -27.28 -32.05
CA ASN A 30 12.73 -27.70 -33.36
C ASN A 30 11.41 -27.00 -33.73
N ARG A 31 10.99 -27.18 -35.00
CA ARG A 31 9.77 -26.55 -35.54
C ARG A 31 8.49 -27.08 -34.90
N THR A 32 8.40 -28.39 -34.66
CA THR A 32 7.22 -29.02 -34.04
C THR A 32 6.92 -28.45 -32.66
N PHE A 33 7.92 -28.38 -31.77
CA PHE A 33 7.73 -27.78 -30.45
C PHE A 33 7.48 -26.28 -30.52
N ARG A 34 8.12 -25.58 -31.47
CA ARG A 34 7.80 -24.17 -31.72
C ARG A 34 6.33 -23.99 -32.09
N ASP A 35 5.81 -24.82 -32.99
CA ASP A 35 4.42 -24.75 -33.44
C ASP A 35 3.45 -25.09 -32.30
N ILE A 36 3.75 -26.10 -31.48
CA ILE A 36 2.96 -26.43 -30.27
C ILE A 36 2.90 -25.23 -29.31
N VAL A 37 4.05 -24.60 -29.03
CA VAL A 37 4.11 -23.44 -28.13
C VAL A 37 3.36 -22.24 -28.70
N LEU A 38 3.43 -22.01 -30.00
CA LEU A 38 2.74 -20.89 -30.67
C LEU A 38 1.23 -21.14 -30.85
N GLN A 39 0.77 -22.39 -30.82
CA GLN A 39 -0.64 -22.74 -31.03
C GLN A 39 -1.39 -23.02 -29.71
N SER A 40 -0.70 -23.43 -28.65
CA SER A 40 -1.32 -23.62 -27.33
C SER A 40 -1.61 -22.28 -26.67
N ILE A 41 -2.87 -22.09 -26.27
CA ILE A 41 -3.29 -20.91 -25.51
C ILE A 41 -2.76 -20.94 -24.08
N GLU A 42 -2.62 -22.12 -23.47
CA GLU A 42 -2.08 -22.27 -22.13
C GLU A 42 -0.61 -21.82 -22.07
N LEU A 43 0.21 -22.29 -23.01
CA LEU A 43 1.64 -21.96 -23.05
C LEU A 43 1.85 -20.47 -23.37
N GLN A 44 1.08 -19.91 -24.31
CA GLN A 44 1.11 -18.48 -24.59
C GLN A 44 0.71 -17.63 -23.38
N TYR A 45 -0.29 -18.08 -22.62
CA TYR A 45 -0.74 -17.37 -21.43
C TYR A 45 0.33 -17.38 -20.32
N LEU A 46 1.00 -18.51 -20.06
CA LEU A 46 2.10 -18.58 -19.10
C LEU A 46 3.27 -17.67 -19.48
N LEU A 47 3.65 -17.66 -20.75
CA LEU A 47 4.70 -16.76 -21.26
C LEU A 47 4.30 -15.29 -21.11
N ALA A 48 3.02 -14.95 -21.36
CA ALA A 48 2.53 -13.60 -21.20
C ALA A 48 2.52 -13.15 -19.73
N LEU A 49 2.12 -14.03 -18.81
CA LEU A 49 2.20 -13.78 -17.37
C LEU A 49 3.62 -13.47 -16.92
N GLU A 50 4.60 -14.30 -17.29
CA GLU A 50 6.00 -14.05 -16.95
C GLU A 50 6.52 -12.75 -17.56
N ARG A 51 6.22 -12.49 -18.84
CA ARG A 51 6.65 -11.26 -19.53
C ARG A 51 6.16 -9.99 -18.83
N THR A 52 4.98 -10.05 -18.23
CA THR A 52 4.32 -8.92 -17.59
C THR A 52 4.54 -8.87 -16.08
N GLY A 53 5.26 -9.85 -15.51
CA GLY A 53 5.44 -9.98 -14.06
C GLY A 53 4.14 -10.25 -13.30
N MET A 54 3.12 -10.75 -13.98
CA MET A 54 1.81 -11.03 -13.39
C MET A 54 1.71 -12.47 -12.91
N ASN A 55 0.91 -12.69 -11.87
CA ASN A 55 0.61 -14.04 -11.37
C ASN A 55 -0.77 -14.50 -11.85
N ASP A 56 -0.89 -15.81 -12.08
CA ASP A 56 -2.18 -16.44 -12.31
C ASP A 56 -3.11 -16.20 -11.12
N ASN A 57 -4.35 -15.77 -11.39
CA ASN A 57 -5.38 -15.73 -10.36
C ASN A 57 -6.25 -17.00 -10.45
N PRO A 58 -6.04 -18.00 -9.59
CA PRO A 58 -6.80 -19.25 -9.64
C PRO A 58 -8.30 -19.07 -9.33
N LYS A 59 -8.70 -17.91 -8.78
CA LYS A 59 -10.11 -17.58 -8.54
C LYS A 59 -10.80 -17.00 -9.77
N CYS A 60 -10.07 -16.71 -10.84
CA CYS A 60 -10.64 -16.21 -12.08
C CYS A 60 -11.36 -17.34 -12.82
N LYS A 61 -12.69 -17.23 -12.93
CA LYS A 61 -13.53 -18.23 -13.62
C LYS A 61 -13.55 -18.08 -15.15
N ARG A 62 -12.82 -17.10 -15.69
CA ARG A 62 -12.79 -16.85 -17.14
C ARG A 62 -11.91 -17.88 -17.84
N PRO A 63 -12.27 -18.31 -19.06
CA PRO A 63 -11.39 -19.14 -19.90
C PRO A 63 -10.02 -18.48 -20.14
N ILE A 64 -8.99 -19.30 -20.35
CA ILE A 64 -7.60 -18.82 -20.53
C ILE A 64 -7.47 -17.83 -21.68
N HIS A 65 -8.19 -18.02 -22.79
CA HIS A 65 -8.15 -17.09 -23.92
C HIS A 65 -8.64 -15.68 -23.54
N GLU A 66 -9.72 -15.55 -22.77
CA GLU A 66 -10.20 -14.25 -22.27
C GLU A 66 -9.19 -13.63 -21.29
N ARG A 67 -8.56 -14.46 -20.46
CA ARG A 67 -7.56 -14.00 -19.49
C ARG A 67 -6.32 -13.45 -20.19
N LEU A 68 -5.85 -14.12 -21.26
CA LEU A 68 -4.77 -13.65 -22.11
C LEU A 68 -5.15 -12.35 -22.81
N GLU A 69 -6.36 -12.26 -23.36
CA GLU A 69 -6.84 -11.03 -24.01
C GLU A 69 -6.91 -9.85 -23.03
N LEU A 70 -7.39 -10.08 -21.80
CA LEU A 70 -7.39 -9.06 -20.75
C LEU A 70 -5.98 -8.61 -20.40
N LEU A 71 -5.03 -9.54 -20.32
CA LEU A 71 -3.62 -9.22 -20.05
C LEU A 71 -3.02 -8.40 -21.18
N THR A 72 -3.23 -8.80 -22.44
CA THR A 72 -2.76 -8.06 -23.61
C THR A 72 -3.34 -6.64 -23.66
N ARG A 73 -4.66 -6.50 -23.50
CA ARG A 73 -5.33 -5.19 -23.45
C ARG A 73 -4.80 -4.30 -22.33
N ARG A 74 -4.52 -4.90 -21.16
CA ARG A 74 -3.88 -4.19 -20.05
C ARG A 74 -2.50 -3.66 -20.46
N GLU A 75 -1.63 -4.49 -21.02
CA GLU A 75 -0.29 -4.05 -21.43
C GLU A 75 -0.33 -2.96 -22.50
N GLU A 76 -1.23 -3.08 -23.47
CA GLU A 76 -1.44 -2.04 -24.49
C GLU A 76 -1.92 -0.73 -23.90
N ALA A 77 -2.85 -0.78 -22.95
CA ALA A 77 -3.33 0.40 -22.22
C ALA A 77 -2.20 1.10 -21.48
N TRP A 78 -1.30 0.35 -20.82
CA TRP A 78 -0.12 0.91 -20.16
C TRP A 78 0.90 1.49 -21.14
N ALA A 79 1.17 0.80 -22.25
CA ALA A 79 2.12 1.26 -23.25
C ALA A 79 1.65 2.53 -23.98
N THR A 80 0.34 2.72 -24.11
CA THR A 80 -0.27 3.83 -24.87
C THR A 80 -0.94 4.89 -24.01
N PHE A 81 -0.98 4.70 -22.69
CA PHE A 81 -1.77 5.50 -21.75
C PHE A 81 -3.25 5.63 -22.14
N LYS A 82 -3.81 4.64 -22.85
CA LYS A 82 -5.23 4.57 -23.20
C LYS A 82 -6.01 3.83 -22.12
N TYR A 83 -6.68 4.58 -21.27
CA TYR A 83 -7.53 4.06 -20.20
C TYR A 83 -8.83 3.44 -20.74
N ASN A 84 -9.26 2.32 -20.14
CA ASN A 84 -10.51 1.64 -20.51
C ASN A 84 -11.75 2.49 -20.21
N PHE A 85 -11.70 3.31 -19.18
CA PHE A 85 -12.72 4.29 -18.86
C PHE A 85 -12.15 5.40 -17.99
N ARG A 86 -12.88 6.52 -17.91
CA ARG A 86 -12.62 7.63 -16.99
C ARG A 86 -13.88 7.89 -16.19
N THR A 87 -13.73 8.16 -14.91
CA THR A 87 -14.84 8.54 -14.03
C THR A 87 -14.40 9.67 -13.10
N THR A 88 -15.37 10.43 -12.60
CA THR A 88 -15.16 11.52 -11.66
C THR A 88 -15.91 11.18 -10.38
N ILE A 89 -15.18 11.16 -9.27
CA ILE A 89 -15.73 10.86 -7.94
C ILE A 89 -15.81 12.18 -7.18
N ALA A 90 -17.02 12.59 -6.80
CA ALA A 90 -17.21 13.74 -5.94
C ALA A 90 -16.66 13.43 -4.54
N VAL A 91 -15.82 14.30 -4.01
CA VAL A 91 -15.28 14.17 -2.65
C VAL A 91 -16.25 14.84 -1.67
N PRO A 92 -16.77 14.12 -0.65
CA PRO A 92 -17.85 14.65 0.17
C PRO A 92 -17.40 15.72 1.16
N GLN A 93 -16.17 15.63 1.68
CA GLN A 93 -15.60 16.61 2.61
C GLN A 93 -14.32 17.22 2.06
N GLN A 94 -14.04 18.48 2.43
CA GLN A 94 -12.84 19.18 1.98
C GLN A 94 -11.57 18.47 2.49
N SER A 95 -10.67 18.12 1.56
CA SER A 95 -9.39 17.50 1.90
C SER A 95 -8.49 18.48 2.64
N SER A 96 -7.72 17.95 3.58
CA SER A 96 -6.69 18.68 4.31
C SER A 96 -5.38 18.81 3.56
N GLY A 97 -5.19 18.01 2.50
CA GLY A 97 -3.93 17.86 1.77
C GLY A 97 -3.24 16.52 2.01
N LEU A 98 -3.48 15.87 3.17
CA LEU A 98 -2.94 14.53 3.46
C LEU A 98 -3.75 13.47 2.70
N TYR A 99 -3.06 12.60 1.98
CA TYR A 99 -3.66 11.51 1.21
C TYR A 99 -2.76 10.28 1.16
N ASP A 100 -3.37 9.12 0.94
CA ASP A 100 -2.68 7.87 0.64
C ASP A 100 -3.49 7.08 -0.41
N VAL A 101 -2.81 6.22 -1.16
CA VAL A 101 -3.43 5.31 -2.13
C VAL A 101 -2.91 3.91 -1.88
N SER A 102 -3.79 3.03 -1.42
CA SER A 102 -3.41 1.66 -1.08
C SER A 102 -4.50 0.68 -1.44
N CYS A 103 -4.10 -0.46 -1.99
CA CYS A 103 -4.98 -1.59 -2.30
C CYS A 103 -6.21 -1.21 -3.14
N GLY A 104 -6.04 -0.28 -4.10
CA GLY A 104 -7.13 0.22 -4.93
C GLY A 104 -8.13 1.10 -4.19
N SER A 105 -7.77 1.65 -3.03
CA SER A 105 -8.55 2.65 -2.29
C SER A 105 -7.78 3.96 -2.22
N LEU A 106 -8.51 5.08 -2.29
CA LEU A 106 -8.01 6.42 -2.04
C LEU A 106 -8.42 6.83 -0.62
N PHE A 107 -7.47 7.35 0.14
CA PHE A 107 -7.65 7.88 1.49
C PHE A 107 -7.34 9.38 1.48
N LEU A 108 -8.17 10.16 2.15
CA LEU A 108 -8.02 11.60 2.29
C LEU A 108 -8.29 11.98 3.75
N ALA A 109 -7.39 12.70 4.39
CA ALA A 109 -7.76 13.33 5.66
C ALA A 109 -8.61 14.58 5.36
N PHE A 110 -9.70 14.77 6.11
CA PHE A 110 -10.63 15.87 5.88
C PHE A 110 -10.66 16.87 7.04
N ARG A 111 -11.05 18.10 6.71
CA ARG A 111 -11.25 19.21 7.65
C ARG A 111 -12.71 19.28 8.09
N GLU A 112 -12.95 19.80 9.28
CA GLU A 112 -14.31 20.12 9.76
C GLU A 112 -14.43 21.63 10.01
N GLY A 113 -15.41 22.25 9.34
CA GLY A 113 -15.65 23.69 9.43
C GLY A 113 -14.54 24.53 8.79
N LEU A 114 -14.32 25.72 9.36
CA LEU A 114 -13.31 26.68 8.90
C LEU A 114 -11.91 26.41 9.48
N GLN A 115 -11.74 25.35 10.26
CA GLN A 115 -10.45 25.03 10.87
C GLN A 115 -9.50 24.40 9.84
N ASP A 116 -8.24 24.81 9.88
CA ASP A 116 -7.17 24.26 9.02
C ASP A 116 -6.65 22.89 9.51
N LYS A 117 -7.38 22.24 10.41
CA LYS A 117 -6.97 20.99 11.08
C LYS A 117 -7.68 19.79 10.45
N ALA A 118 -6.91 18.76 10.11
CA ALA A 118 -7.44 17.46 9.73
C ALA A 118 -7.98 16.75 10.98
N LEU A 119 -9.27 16.38 11.01
CA LEU A 119 -9.93 15.80 12.21
C LEU A 119 -10.49 14.40 11.98
N GLY A 120 -10.33 13.88 10.77
CA GLY A 120 -10.75 12.54 10.40
C GLY A 120 -10.22 12.15 9.03
N ILE A 121 -10.49 10.90 8.65
CA ILE A 121 -10.15 10.33 7.36
C ILE A 121 -11.41 9.89 6.63
N GLN A 122 -11.44 10.13 5.33
CA GLN A 122 -12.47 9.61 4.42
C GLN A 122 -11.78 8.78 3.34
N TYR A 123 -12.39 7.69 2.94
CA TYR A 123 -11.79 6.79 1.96
C TYR A 123 -12.84 6.12 1.09
N VAL A 124 -12.40 5.74 -0.10
CA VAL A 124 -13.23 5.15 -1.14
C VAL A 124 -12.47 4.10 -1.90
N ARG A 125 -13.11 2.98 -2.19
CA ARG A 125 -12.57 2.00 -3.12
C ARG A 125 -12.71 2.55 -4.54
N LEU A 126 -11.59 2.63 -5.25
CA LEU A 126 -11.57 3.10 -6.63
C LEU A 126 -12.29 2.08 -7.52
N PRO A 127 -13.18 2.55 -8.41
CA PRO A 127 -13.92 1.67 -9.31
C PRO A 127 -12.96 0.98 -10.27
N SER A 128 -13.14 -0.32 -10.44
CA SER A 128 -12.41 -1.12 -11.43
C SER A 128 -13.20 -1.26 -12.74
N MET A 129 -14.48 -0.84 -12.74
CA MET A 129 -15.36 -0.84 -13.91
C MET A 129 -16.19 0.45 -13.97
N GLN A 130 -16.60 0.86 -15.17
CA GLN A 130 -17.29 2.13 -15.42
C GLN A 130 -18.61 2.31 -14.64
N ASN A 131 -19.32 1.21 -14.36
CA ASN A 131 -20.64 1.25 -13.72
C ASN A 131 -20.60 0.98 -12.20
N GLU A 132 -19.40 0.83 -11.62
CA GLU A 132 -19.24 0.67 -10.18
C GLU A 132 -19.48 2.01 -9.48
N GLN A 133 -20.40 2.01 -8.51
CA GLN A 133 -20.70 3.19 -7.72
C GLN A 133 -19.74 3.28 -6.52
N PRO A 134 -18.88 4.31 -6.46
CA PRO A 134 -17.97 4.49 -5.35
C PRO A 134 -18.74 4.84 -4.06
N ALA A 135 -18.48 4.10 -2.98
CA ALA A 135 -19.07 4.36 -1.68
C ALA A 135 -17.99 4.92 -0.72
N TRP A 136 -18.17 6.18 -0.32
CA TRP A 136 -17.31 6.81 0.68
C TRP A 136 -17.60 6.28 2.07
N ARG A 137 -16.54 6.12 2.85
CA ARG A 137 -16.57 5.87 4.30
C ARG A 137 -15.76 6.95 4.99
N SER A 138 -16.14 7.29 6.21
CA SER A 138 -15.42 8.28 7.01
C SER A 138 -15.28 7.82 8.44
N VAL A 139 -14.13 8.13 9.03
CA VAL A 139 -13.83 7.91 10.45
C VAL A 139 -13.44 9.27 11.04
N LYS A 140 -14.23 9.74 12.01
CA LYS A 140 -13.94 10.95 12.78
C LYS A 140 -13.08 10.56 13.98
N ILE A 141 -11.99 11.30 14.17
CA ILE A 141 -11.04 11.05 15.26
C ILE A 141 -11.18 12.14 16.33
N GLY A 142 -11.53 13.36 15.94
CA GLY A 142 -11.69 14.49 16.85
C GLY A 142 -10.38 15.08 17.37
N MET A 143 -9.25 14.51 16.98
CA MET A 143 -7.91 15.00 17.25
C MET A 143 -7.25 15.45 15.94
N ARG A 144 -6.29 16.36 16.02
CA ARG A 144 -5.59 16.86 14.84
C ARG A 144 -4.71 15.75 14.29
N ILE A 145 -4.98 15.31 13.06
CA ILE A 145 -4.13 14.35 12.34
C ILE A 145 -2.92 15.11 11.79
N LEU A 146 -1.72 14.63 12.13
CA LEU A 146 -0.45 15.14 11.63
C LEU A 146 0.01 14.36 10.40
N GLU A 147 -0.12 13.04 10.41
CA GLU A 147 0.21 12.14 9.30
C GLU A 147 -0.58 10.83 9.45
N PHE A 148 -0.75 10.09 8.35
CA PHE A 148 -1.25 8.73 8.39
C PHE A 148 -0.65 7.82 7.31
N VAL A 149 -0.63 6.52 7.57
CA VAL A 149 -0.30 5.49 6.58
C VAL A 149 -1.27 4.34 6.63
N THR A 150 -1.32 3.56 5.57
CA THR A 150 -2.20 2.40 5.47
C THR A 150 -1.42 1.10 5.24
N SER A 151 -1.86 0.03 5.92
CA SER A 151 -1.42 -1.35 5.70
C SER A 151 -2.64 -2.25 5.54
N VAL A 152 -3.44 -1.95 4.52
CA VAL A 152 -4.75 -2.59 4.29
C VAL A 152 -4.61 -4.08 3.98
N ARG A 153 -3.71 -4.44 3.04
CA ARG A 153 -3.57 -5.84 2.58
C ARG A 153 -3.01 -6.76 3.64
N GLU A 154 -2.03 -6.28 4.40
CA GLU A 154 -1.31 -7.11 5.37
C GLU A 154 -2.01 -7.16 6.72
N HIS A 155 -2.62 -6.05 7.14
CA HIS A 155 -3.08 -5.88 8.51
C HIS A 155 -4.48 -5.29 8.65
N ASP A 156 -5.22 -4.99 7.57
CA ASP A 156 -6.53 -4.32 7.66
C ASP A 156 -6.44 -3.02 8.48
N LEU A 157 -5.34 -2.27 8.30
CA LEU A 157 -4.89 -1.23 9.23
C LEU A 157 -4.74 0.14 8.58
N ILE A 158 -5.16 1.17 9.33
CA ILE A 158 -4.84 2.58 9.11
C ILE A 158 -4.21 3.10 10.40
N VAL A 159 -3.05 3.75 10.29
CA VAL A 159 -2.32 4.27 11.44
C VAL A 159 -2.24 5.78 11.32
N LEU A 160 -2.65 6.45 12.37
CA LEU A 160 -2.77 7.90 12.45
C LEU A 160 -1.79 8.41 13.50
N VAL A 161 -0.99 9.41 13.17
CA VAL A 161 -0.30 10.23 14.17
C VAL A 161 -1.17 11.43 14.44
N VAL A 162 -1.55 11.61 15.70
CA VAL A 162 -2.46 12.66 16.13
C VAL A 162 -1.83 13.55 17.19
N SER A 163 -2.32 14.78 17.27
CA SER A 163 -1.96 15.74 18.30
C SER A 163 -3.21 16.21 19.03
N ALA A 164 -3.14 16.19 20.36
CA ALA A 164 -4.17 16.70 21.26
C ALA A 164 -3.53 17.51 22.40
N PRO A 165 -4.15 18.61 22.86
CA PRO A 165 -3.68 19.33 24.04
C PRO A 165 -3.64 18.43 25.26
N ASP A 166 -2.61 18.57 26.09
CA ASP A 166 -2.52 17.87 27.37
C ASP A 166 -3.56 18.42 28.37
N ILE A 167 -4.21 17.52 29.09
CA ILE A 167 -5.30 17.87 30.02
C ILE A 167 -4.77 18.61 31.25
N ILE A 168 -3.56 18.25 31.71
CA ILE A 168 -2.94 18.80 32.91
C ILE A 168 -2.19 20.08 32.56
N ASN A 169 -1.49 20.08 31.43
CA ASN A 169 -0.73 21.23 30.95
C ASN A 169 -1.17 21.67 29.54
N PRO A 170 -2.12 22.61 29.41
CA PRO A 170 -2.60 23.08 28.11
C PRO A 170 -1.51 23.71 27.23
N SER A 171 -0.37 24.13 27.79
CA SER A 171 0.78 24.63 27.00
C SER A 171 1.60 23.52 26.31
N THR A 172 1.17 22.27 26.46
CA THR A 172 1.77 21.11 25.81
C THR A 172 0.73 20.35 25.02
N SER A 173 1.15 19.78 23.89
CA SER A 173 0.37 18.87 23.07
C SER A 173 1.00 17.49 23.10
N ASN A 174 0.18 16.47 23.37
CA ASN A 174 0.58 15.07 23.28
C ASN A 174 0.51 14.61 21.83
N ILE A 175 1.54 13.91 21.40
CA ILE A 175 1.60 13.21 20.12
C ILE A 175 1.38 11.73 20.39
N ASP A 176 0.31 11.21 19.82
CA ASP A 176 -0.12 9.84 19.99
C ASP A 176 -0.32 9.16 18.64
N VAL A 177 -0.23 7.84 18.63
CA VAL A 177 -0.57 6.99 17.49
C VAL A 177 -1.88 6.28 17.74
N ILE A 178 -2.79 6.34 16.78
CA ILE A 178 -4.07 5.65 16.81
C ILE A 178 -4.12 4.61 15.70
N PHE A 179 -4.59 3.41 16.05
CA PHE A 179 -4.75 2.30 15.13
C PHE A 179 -6.24 2.09 14.80
N ILE A 180 -6.60 2.25 13.53
CA ILE A 180 -7.96 2.05 13.01
C ILE A 180 -7.99 0.85 12.09
N ARG A 181 -9.04 0.05 12.22
CA ARG A 181 -9.32 -1.08 11.34
C ARG A 181 -10.00 -0.60 10.07
N TYR A 182 -9.38 -0.84 8.91
CA TYR A 182 -9.89 -0.36 7.61
C TYR A 182 -11.29 -0.90 7.29
N SER A 183 -11.53 -2.19 7.53
CA SER A 183 -12.79 -2.85 7.16
C SER A 183 -14.00 -2.35 7.95
N THR A 184 -13.81 -1.98 9.23
CA THR A 184 -14.90 -1.57 10.14
C THR A 184 -14.94 -0.06 10.43
N GLY A 185 -13.80 0.62 10.34
CA GLY A 185 -13.64 2.01 10.77
C GLY A 185 -13.52 2.19 12.29
N GLU A 186 -13.47 1.09 13.04
CA GLU A 186 -13.32 1.08 14.51
C GLU A 186 -11.84 0.99 14.91
N TYR A 187 -11.55 1.09 16.21
CA TYR A 187 -10.21 0.84 16.71
C TYR A 187 -9.73 -0.58 16.38
N HIS A 188 -8.44 -0.68 16.05
CA HIS A 188 -7.82 -1.94 15.72
C HIS A 188 -7.60 -2.78 16.99
N ASN A 189 -7.94 -4.07 16.95
CA ASN A 189 -7.96 -4.95 18.12
C ASN A 189 -6.63 -5.66 18.42
N ILE A 190 -5.65 -5.61 17.52
CA ILE A 190 -4.35 -6.27 17.72
C ILE A 190 -3.46 -5.53 18.74
N PRO A 191 -3.27 -4.19 18.66
CA PRO A 191 -2.54 -3.46 19.68
C PRO A 191 -3.21 -3.61 21.04
N LYS A 192 -2.41 -3.86 22.09
CA LYS A 192 -2.92 -3.95 23.48
C LYS A 192 -3.66 -2.68 23.91
N ASN A 193 -3.18 -1.52 23.44
CA ASN A 193 -3.82 -0.22 23.62
C ASN A 193 -4.14 0.34 22.23
N HIS A 194 -5.34 0.87 22.03
CA HIS A 194 -5.74 1.51 20.77
C HIS A 194 -4.96 2.80 20.48
N THR A 195 -4.34 3.36 21.51
CA THR A 195 -3.52 4.56 21.47
C THR A 195 -2.13 4.26 22.03
N LEU A 196 -1.09 4.69 21.33
CA LEU A 196 0.30 4.59 21.76
C LEU A 196 0.88 6.02 21.88
N HIS A 197 1.22 6.42 23.10
CA HIS A 197 1.86 7.71 23.34
C HIS A 197 3.30 7.71 22.85
N ILE A 198 3.70 8.78 22.15
CA ILE A 198 5.04 8.93 21.60
C ILE A 198 5.84 9.95 22.38
N CYS A 199 5.35 11.19 22.45
CA CYS A 199 5.97 12.28 23.19
C CYS A 199 4.99 13.43 23.43
N SER A 200 5.43 14.39 24.24
CA SER A 200 4.74 15.66 24.44
C SER A 200 5.61 16.79 23.89
N ILE A 201 5.01 17.71 23.15
CA ILE A 201 5.66 18.90 22.59
C ILE A 201 5.05 20.16 23.20
N LYS A 202 5.82 21.23 23.35
CA LYS A 202 5.28 22.52 23.82
C LYS A 202 4.57 23.25 22.67
N GLU A 203 3.50 24.00 22.97
CA GLU A 203 2.66 24.67 21.97
C GLU A 203 3.34 25.85 21.26
N ASP A 204 4.45 26.37 21.80
CA ASP A 204 5.26 27.42 21.17
C ASP A 204 6.02 26.94 19.92
N HIS A 205 6.02 25.63 19.65
CA HIS A 205 6.62 25.06 18.45
C HIS A 205 5.63 24.99 17.27
N GLU A 206 6.12 25.28 16.06
CA GLU A 206 5.40 24.89 14.83
C GLU A 206 5.12 23.38 14.82
N SER A 207 4.05 22.98 14.14
CA SER A 207 3.69 21.56 14.06
C SER A 207 4.80 20.77 13.37
N PRO A 208 5.30 19.68 13.96
CA PRO A 208 6.42 18.96 13.39
C PRO A 208 6.04 18.36 12.03
N GLY A 209 7.02 18.28 11.14
CA GLY A 209 6.96 17.32 10.04
C GLY A 209 6.96 15.92 10.63
N VAL A 210 6.10 15.04 10.11
CA VAL A 210 6.03 13.65 10.56
C VAL A 210 6.19 12.74 9.36
N ALA A 211 7.12 11.79 9.46
CA ALA A 211 7.20 10.67 8.53
C ALA A 211 6.84 9.39 9.27
N LEU A 212 5.97 8.58 8.68
CA LEU A 212 5.43 7.36 9.26
C LEU A 212 5.61 6.20 8.28
N GLY A 213 5.96 5.02 8.77
CA GLY A 213 6.08 3.81 7.96
C GLY A 213 5.74 2.55 8.74
N ILE A 214 5.15 1.56 8.07
CA ILE A 214 4.84 0.24 8.62
C ILE A 214 5.37 -0.84 7.69
N ALA A 215 6.11 -1.79 8.26
CA ALA A 215 6.61 -2.97 7.58
C ALA A 215 6.49 -4.18 8.49
N GLY A 216 5.50 -5.05 8.21
CA GLY A 216 5.17 -6.18 9.06
C GLY A 216 4.87 -5.75 10.49
N GLU A 217 5.66 -6.23 11.45
CA GLU A 217 5.45 -5.93 12.88
C GLU A 217 6.09 -4.63 13.35
N ASN A 218 6.89 -3.99 12.49
CA ASN A 218 7.63 -2.79 12.84
C ASN A 218 6.91 -1.55 12.32
N MET A 219 6.86 -0.52 13.16
CA MET A 219 6.40 0.81 12.82
C MET A 219 7.53 1.79 13.10
N ILE A 220 7.73 2.73 12.19
CA ILE A 220 8.77 3.76 12.28
C ILE A 220 8.10 5.12 12.23
N ILE A 221 8.51 6.02 13.13
CA ILE A 221 8.03 7.40 13.18
C ILE A 221 9.24 8.31 13.28
N ALA A 222 9.34 9.29 12.40
CA ALA A 222 10.35 10.33 12.48
C ALA A 222 9.66 11.69 12.59
N PHE A 223 10.20 12.55 13.46
CA PHE A 223 9.78 13.93 13.58
C PHE A 223 10.86 14.88 13.07
N ASP A 224 10.43 15.93 12.41
CA ASP A 224 11.24 17.05 11.94
C ASP A 224 10.72 18.35 12.55
N PHE A 225 11.51 18.95 13.44
CA PHE A 225 11.19 20.18 14.16
C PHE A 225 12.00 21.34 13.58
N LYS A 226 11.33 22.29 12.90
CA LYS A 226 12.00 23.34 12.11
C LYS A 226 12.73 24.43 12.91
N ASP A 227 12.51 24.53 14.23
CA ASP A 227 12.93 25.69 15.03
C ASP A 227 13.93 25.39 16.19
N LEU A 228 14.46 24.17 16.29
CA LEU A 228 15.46 23.87 17.31
C LEU A 228 16.84 24.35 16.83
N GLN A 229 17.13 25.64 17.03
CA GLN A 229 18.46 26.23 16.78
C GLN A 229 19.60 25.60 17.60
N ASP A 230 19.33 24.62 18.48
CA ASP A 230 20.37 24.04 19.34
C ASP A 230 20.28 22.52 19.60
N THR A 231 19.40 21.79 18.91
CA THR A 231 19.42 20.31 18.95
C THR A 231 18.87 19.74 17.65
N HIS A 232 19.73 19.06 16.90
CA HIS A 232 19.37 18.21 15.77
C HIS A 232 18.60 16.95 16.21
N ASP A 233 17.63 17.08 17.10
CA ASP A 233 16.86 15.95 17.63
C ASP A 233 15.70 15.62 16.69
N ASN A 234 16.06 15.28 15.45
CA ASN A 234 15.22 14.50 14.58
C ASN A 234 15.08 13.13 15.23
N ASN A 235 13.97 12.95 15.92
CA ASN A 235 13.75 11.78 16.74
C ASN A 235 13.16 10.68 15.87
N LEU A 236 13.94 9.64 15.62
CA LEU A 236 13.48 8.41 15.00
C LEU A 236 13.07 7.41 16.08
N PHE A 237 11.81 7.01 16.04
CA PHE A 237 11.25 5.99 16.91
C PHE A 237 10.93 4.73 16.12
N VAL A 238 11.30 3.58 16.66
CA VAL A 238 10.98 2.27 16.09
C VAL A 238 10.21 1.45 17.12
N PHE A 239 9.02 0.98 16.74
CA PHE A 239 8.12 0.22 17.61
C PHE A 239 7.75 -1.13 17.02
N LYS A 240 7.61 -2.14 17.89
CA LYS A 240 6.74 -3.30 17.61
C LYS A 240 5.31 -2.90 17.89
N TRP A 241 4.61 -2.41 16.88
CA TRP A 241 3.31 -1.74 17.05
C TRP A 241 2.23 -2.66 17.65
N LYS A 242 2.27 -3.97 17.36
CA LYS A 242 1.31 -4.94 17.91
C LYS A 242 1.36 -5.05 19.44
N VAL A 243 2.54 -4.87 20.03
CA VAL A 243 2.77 -4.97 21.48
C VAL A 243 3.02 -3.62 22.15
N GLY A 244 3.16 -2.55 21.36
CA GLY A 244 3.42 -1.19 21.86
C GLY A 244 4.82 -1.01 22.46
N THR A 245 5.79 -1.85 22.06
CA THR A 245 7.15 -1.82 22.63
C THR A 245 8.10 -1.08 21.70
N GLN A 246 8.79 -0.07 22.21
CA GLN A 246 9.88 0.60 21.51
C GLN A 246 11.11 -0.33 21.43
N ILE A 247 11.69 -0.47 20.24
CA ILE A 247 12.79 -1.40 19.95
C ILE A 247 14.15 -0.73 20.11
N LEU A 248 14.28 0.51 19.65
CA LEU A 248 15.53 1.27 19.67
C LEU A 248 15.38 2.50 20.56
N PRO A 249 16.44 2.94 21.25
CA PRO A 249 16.47 4.29 21.81
C PRO A 249 16.22 5.29 20.68
N VAL A 250 15.68 6.46 21.04
CA VAL A 250 15.44 7.53 20.07
C VAL A 250 16.76 7.82 19.37
N LEU A 251 16.84 7.51 18.06
CA LEU A 251 18.03 7.84 17.29
C LEU A 251 17.89 9.30 16.92
N SER A 252 18.79 10.13 17.46
CA SER A 252 19.02 11.49 16.98
C SER A 252 19.80 11.42 15.67
N THR A 253 19.77 12.45 14.83
CA THR A 253 20.66 12.48 13.64
C THR A 253 22.14 12.46 14.01
N GLN A 254 22.47 12.68 15.28
CA GLN A 254 23.82 12.49 15.82
C GLN A 254 24.24 11.00 15.92
N ASP A 255 23.28 10.07 15.97
CA ASP A 255 23.51 8.63 16.09
C ASP A 255 23.56 7.90 14.73
N ILE A 256 23.26 8.59 13.64
CA ILE A 256 23.23 8.04 12.28
C ILE A 256 24.54 8.44 11.56
N ASP A 257 25.38 7.44 11.26
CA ASP A 257 26.66 7.66 10.59
C ASP A 257 26.46 8.37 9.24
N PRO A 258 27.05 9.56 9.02
CA PRO A 258 26.92 10.31 7.77
C PRO A 258 27.46 9.57 6.53
N GLU A 259 28.19 8.47 6.68
CA GLU A 259 28.61 7.64 5.55
C GLU A 259 27.46 6.90 4.83
N PHE A 260 26.27 6.82 5.43
CA PHE A 260 25.09 6.20 4.77
C PHE A 260 24.50 7.00 3.61
N TYR A 261 24.94 8.25 3.41
CA TYR A 261 24.46 9.16 2.35
C TYR A 261 25.48 9.37 1.21
N ARG A 262 26.54 8.55 1.12
CA ARG A 262 27.51 8.57 0.01
C ARG A 262 27.30 7.44 -0.99
#